data_AF-A0A496QJI1-F1
#
_entry.id   AF-A0A496QJI1-F1
#
_cell.length_a   1.000
_cell.length_b   1.000
_cell.length_c   1.000
_cell.angle_alpha   90.00
_cell.angle_beta   90.00
_cell.angle_gamma   90.00
#
_symmetry.space_group_name_H-M   'P 1'
#
loop_
_entity.id
_entity.type
_entity.pdbx_description
1 polymer ?
#
loop_
_entity_poly.entity_id
_entity_poly.type
_entity_poly.pdbx_seq_one_letter_code
_entity_poly.pdbx_strand_id
1 'polypeptide(L)' 'MAVAGVVEGNRVEATNIPWTIDGHDLKKRFGLETLYLINDFEAAAWGITVLHKDQLVQIGGGKPISNGPKAILGAGT' A
#
# COMPACT_ATOMS: atom_id res chain seq x y z
N MET A 1 -1.85 8.05 -1.49
CA MET A 1 -0.66 7.79 -2.32
C MET A 1 0.17 6.73 -1.63
N ALA A 2 0.53 5.66 -2.34
CA ALA A 2 1.39 4.62 -1.79
C ALA A 2 2.87 4.98 -1.99
N VAL A 3 3.70 4.71 -0.98
CA VAL A 3 5.14 4.95 -1.01
C VAL A 3 5.88 3.78 -0.37
N ALA A 4 7.04 3.43 -0.92
CA ALA A 4 7.92 2.43 -0.31
C ALA A 4 8.64 3.05 0.89
N GLY A 5 8.56 2.38 2.04
CA GLY A 5 9.18 2.84 3.29
C GLY A 5 8.19 3.10 4.42
N VAL A 6 8.74 3.55 5.55
CA VAL A 6 7.96 3.86 6.76
C VAL A 6 7.25 5.20 6.58
N VAL A 7 5.93 5.20 6.75
CA VAL A 7 5.13 6.42 6.73
C VAL A 7 4.73 6.80 8.15
N GLU A 8 5.14 7.98 8.60
CA GLU A 8 4.80 8.52 9.91
C GLU A 8 4.32 9.96 9.76
N GLY A 9 3.21 10.31 10.41
CA GLY A 9 2.68 11.68 10.38
C GLY A 9 2.36 12.21 8.97
N ASN A 10 1.95 11.33 8.04
CA ASN A 10 1.71 11.66 6.63
C ASN A 10 2.98 12.11 5.87
N ARG A 11 4.15 11.60 6.28
CA ARG A 11 5.46 11.94 5.72
C ARG A 11 6.32 10.69 5.58
N VAL A 12 7.20 10.66 4.58
CA VAL A 12 8.20 9.61 4.39
C VAL A 12 9.56 10.21 4.06
N GLU A 13 10.60 9.65 4.67
CA GLU A 13 11.99 9.82 4.24
C GLU A 13 12.38 8.57 3.46
N ALA A 14 12.56 8.71 2.14
CA ALA A 14 12.91 7.56 1.33
C ALA A 14 14.34 7.10 1.63
N THR A 15 14.54 5.80 1.79
CA THR A 15 15.84 5.22 2.13
C THR A 15 16.73 4.99 0.90
N ASN A 16 16.13 4.83 -0.28
CA ASN A 16 16.83 4.46 -1.51
C ASN A 16 17.02 5.63 -2.50
N ILE A 17 16.35 6.76 -2.26
CA ILE A 17 16.41 7.98 -3.09
C ILE A 17 16.38 9.18 -2.16
N PRO A 18 17.03 10.32 -2.49
CA PRO A 18 17.14 11.47 -1.61
C PRO A 18 15.87 12.33 -1.59
N TRP A 19 14.71 11.69 -1.43
CA TRP A 19 13.41 12.35 -1.44
C TRP A 19 12.78 12.29 -0.06
N THR A 20 12.42 13.47 0.44
CA THR A 20 11.44 13.63 1.49
C THR A 20 10.09 13.90 0.84
N ILE A 21 9.08 13.12 1.18
CA ILE A 21 7.71 13.34 0.69
C ILE A 21 6.84 13.72 1.89
N ASP A 22 6.30 14.93 1.86
CA ASP A 22 5.36 15.42 2.87
C ASP A 22 3.96 15.55 2.27
N GLY A 23 3.01 14.80 2.80
CA GLY A 23 1.64 14.78 2.30
C GLY A 23 0.89 16.09 2.55
N HIS A 24 1.21 16.85 3.60
CA HIS A 24 0.58 18.14 3.86
C HIS A 24 1.03 19.20 2.85
N ASP A 25 2.31 19.19 2.50
CA ASP A 25 2.85 20.11 1.49
C ASP A 25 2.31 19.79 0.10
N LEU A 26 2.24 18.50 -0.27
CA LEU A 26 1.62 18.07 -1.53
C LEU A 26 0.13 18.45 -1.59
N LYS A 27 -0.61 18.20 -0.49
CA LYS A 27 -2.03 18.58 -0.39
C LYS A 27 -2.23 20.06 -0.68
N LYS A 28 -1.44 20.94 -0.04
CA LYS A 28 -1.49 22.39 -0.24
C LYS A 28 -1.11 22.77 -1.67
N ARG A 29 0.01 22.22 -2.18
CA ARG A 29 0.54 22.54 -3.50
C ARG A 29 -0.44 22.23 -4.64
N PHE A 30 -1.18 21.14 -4.51
CA PHE A 30 -2.12 20.69 -5.54
C PHE A 30 -3.58 21.02 -5.23
N GLY A 31 -3.87 21.73 -4.12
CA GLY A 31 -5.23 22.12 -3.75
C GLY A 31 -6.16 20.94 -3.46
N LEU A 32 -5.62 19.84 -2.92
CA LEU A 32 -6.41 18.63 -2.63
C LEU A 32 -7.17 18.76 -1.32
N GLU A 33 -8.40 18.25 -1.28
CA GLU A 33 -9.20 18.22 -0.03
C GLU A 33 -8.62 17.23 0.99
N THR A 34 -8.16 16.08 0.53
CA THR A 34 -7.51 15.05 1.34
C THR A 34 -6.33 14.44 0.59
N LEU A 35 -5.26 14.13 1.33
CA LEU A 35 -4.15 13.35 0.83
C LEU A 35 -3.51 12.60 1.99
N TYR A 36 -3.50 11.28 1.87
CA TYR A 36 -2.85 10.36 2.79
C TYR A 36 -1.71 9.65 2.07
N LEU A 37 -0.54 9.67 2.68
CA LEU A 37 0.55 8.75 2.39
C LEU A 37 0.28 7.45 3.14
N ILE A 38 0.47 6.34 2.46
CA ILE A 38 0.39 5.00 3.04
C ILE A 38 1.59 4.19 2.57
N ASN A 39 1.97 3.20 3.35
CA ASN A 39 3.01 2.26 2.97
C ASN A 39 2.54 1.41 1.75
N ASP A 40 3.49 0.90 0.97
CA ASP A 40 3.23 0.05 -0.20
C ASP A 40 2.56 -1.30 0.14
N PHE A 41 2.95 -1.97 1.23
CA PHE A 41 2.25 -3.18 1.70
C PHE A 41 0.85 -2.88 2.23
N GLU A 42 0.64 -1.72 2.85
CA GLU A 42 -0.71 -1.27 3.23
C GLU A 42 -1.57 -1.09 1.98
N ALA A 43 -1.04 -0.43 0.95
CA ALA A 43 -1.73 -0.29 -0.33
C ALA A 43 -2.03 -1.65 -1.00
N ALA A 44 -1.10 -2.60 -0.94
CA ALA A 44 -1.31 -3.96 -1.43
C ALA A 44 -2.42 -4.70 -0.65
N ALA A 45 -2.50 -4.50 0.67
CA ALA A 45 -3.55 -5.06 1.51
C ALA A 45 -4.94 -4.48 1.19
N TRP A 46 -5.03 -3.20 0.82
CA TRP A 46 -6.26 -2.65 0.26
C TRP A 46 -6.55 -3.24 -1.13
N GLY A 47 -5.54 -3.34 -1.98
CA GLY A 47 -5.65 -3.82 -3.36
C GLY A 47 -6.16 -5.26 -3.49
N ILE A 48 -5.75 -6.18 -2.60
CA ILE A 48 -6.19 -7.59 -2.69
C ILE A 48 -7.71 -7.75 -2.51
N THR A 49 -8.38 -6.78 -1.89
CA THR A 49 -9.83 -6.85 -1.66
C THR A 49 -10.67 -6.64 -2.91
N VAL A 50 -10.08 -6.06 -3.97
CA VAL A 50 -10.77 -5.73 -5.23
C VAL A 50 -10.34 -6.63 -6.40
N LEU A 51 -9.46 -7.61 -6.18
CA LEU A 51 -9.02 -8.53 -7.22
C LEU A 51 -10.10 -9.56 -7.57
N HIS A 52 -10.24 -9.82 -8.87
CA HIS A 52 -11.08 -10.87 -9.41
C HIS A 52 -10.34 -12.22 -9.45
N LYS A 53 -11.10 -13.32 -9.50
CA LYS A 53 -10.54 -14.69 -9.45
C LYS A 53 -9.61 -15.02 -10.62
N ASP A 54 -9.83 -14.41 -11.78
CA ASP A 54 -9.00 -14.53 -12.99
C ASP A 54 -7.67 -13.77 -12.90
N GLN A 55 -7.52 -12.90 -11.91
CA GLN A 55 -6.26 -12.19 -11.60
C GLN A 55 -5.44 -12.92 -10.53
N LEU A 56 -5.91 -14.09 -10.06
CA LEU A 56 -5.31 -14.84 -8.97
C LEU A 56 -4.87 -16.22 -9.44
N VAL A 57 -3.70 -16.64 -8.96
CA VAL A 57 -3.22 -18.01 -9.11
C VAL A 57 -3.21 -18.65 -7.73
N GLN A 58 -3.96 -19.75 -7.57
CA GLN A 58 -3.97 -20.49 -6.32
C GLN A 58 -2.68 -21.29 -6.15
N ILE A 59 -2.01 -21.07 -5.02
CA ILE A 59 -0.89 -21.89 -4.56
C ILE A 59 -1.39 -22.83 -3.47
N GLY A 60 -1.15 -24.14 -3.61
CA GLY A 60 -1.67 -25.17 -2.70
C GLY A 60 -3.13 -25.58 -2.98
N GLY A 61 -3.75 -26.36 -2.09
CA GLY A 61 -5.04 -27.04 -2.34
C GLY A 61 -6.21 -26.68 -1.40
N GLY A 62 -6.01 -25.75 -0.46
CA GLY A 62 -7.06 -25.35 0.48
C GLY A 62 -8.13 -24.46 -0.14
N LYS A 63 -9.35 -24.48 0.43
CA LYS A 63 -10.40 -23.51 0.07
C LYS A 63 -10.23 -22.22 0.89
N PRO A 64 -10.36 -21.03 0.28
CA PRO A 64 -10.31 -19.78 1.03
C PRO A 64 -11.48 -19.67 2.01
N ILE A 65 -11.24 -19.10 3.19
CA ILE A 65 -12.28 -18.77 4.16
C ILE A 65 -12.96 -17.49 3.69
N SER A 66 -14.27 -17.56 3.43
CA SER A 66 -15.05 -16.38 3.03
C SER A 66 -15.03 -15.32 4.12
N ASN A 67 -14.77 -14.06 3.74
CA ASN A 67 -14.67 -12.90 4.64
C ASN A 67 -13.64 -13.05 5.79
N GLY A 68 -12.72 -14.01 5.71
CA GLY A 68 -11.63 -14.14 6.67
C GLY A 68 -10.56 -13.05 6.50
N PRO A 69 -9.72 -12.84 7.52
CA PRO A 69 -8.51 -12.01 7.39
C PRO A 69 -7.63 -12.48 6.23
N LYS A 70 -7.00 -11.54 5.55
CA LYS A 70 -6.06 -11.81 4.46
C LYS A 70 -4.68 -11.31 4.89
N ALA A 71 -3.67 -12.15 4.74
CA ALA A 71 -2.28 -11.76 4.94
C ALA A 71 -1.64 -11.45 3.59
N ILE A 72 -0.87 -10.36 3.54
CA ILE A 72 0.00 -10.04 2.41
C ILE A 72 1.43 -10.40 2.80
N LEU A 73 2.09 -11.15 1.92
CA LEU A 73 3.51 -11.44 2.03
C LEU A 73 4.16 -11.04 0.72
N GLY A 74 5.32 -10.39 0.81
CA GLY A 74 6.13 -10.05 -0.35
C GLY A 74 7.54 -10.52 -0.06
N ALA A 75 8.04 -11.42 -0.90
CA ALA A 75 9.45 -11.76 -0.89
C ALA A 75 10.21 -10.56 -1.46
N GLY A 76 11.10 -9.97 -0.66
CA GLY A 76 12.08 -9.00 -1.15
C GLY A 76 13.22 -9.67 -1.91
N THR A 77 14.17 -8.86 -2.37
CA THR A 77 15.46 -9.29 -2.95
C THR A 77 16.61 -8.70 -2.17
#